data_AF-A0A2G9RJ82-F1
#
_entry.id   AF-A0A2G9RJ82-F1
#
_cell.length_a   1.000
_cell.length_b   1.000
_cell.length_c   1.000
_cell.angle_alpha   90.00
_cell.angle_beta   90.00
_cell.angle_gamma   90.00
#
_symmetry.space_group_name_H-M   'P 1'
#
loop_
_entity.id
_entity.type
_entity.pdbx_description
1 polymer ?
#
loop_
_entity_poly.entity_id
_entity_poly.type
_entity_poly.pdbx_seq_one_letter_code
_entity_poly.pdbx_strand_id
1 'polypeptide(L)'
;ELSLQPQDDIVDRAKMEDTLKRRFFYDQAFAIYGGVSGLYDFGPVGCALKNNIIQTWRQHFIQEEQILEIDCTMLTPEPVLK
;
A
#
# COMPACT_ATOMS: atom_id res chain seq x y z
N GLU A 1 2.44 0.18 22.91
CA GLU A 1 2.55 -0.08 21.46
C GLU A 1 3.83 -0.82 21.05
N LEU A 2 4.96 -0.64 21.75
CA LEU A 2 6.22 -1.38 21.48
C LEU A 2 6.18 -2.90 21.82
N SER A 3 5.08 -3.39 22.40
CA SER A 3 4.93 -4.75 22.94
C SER A 3 4.19 -5.73 22.02
N LEU A 4 3.75 -5.28 20.84
CA LEU A 4 3.01 -6.09 19.87
C LEU A 4 3.88 -6.58 18.71
N GLN A 5 5.21 -6.49 18.82
CA GLN A 5 6.08 -7.10 17.82
C GLN A 5 6.04 -8.62 18.00
N PRO A 6 5.67 -9.40 16.96
CA PRO A 6 5.75 -10.85 17.03
C PRO A 6 7.18 -11.26 17.35
N GLN A 7 7.35 -12.10 18.37
CA GLN A 7 8.65 -12.50 18.92
C GLN A 7 9.33 -13.62 18.11
N ASP A 8 9.04 -13.72 16.81
CA ASP A 8 9.60 -14.73 15.92
C ASP A 8 10.07 -14.08 14.60
N ASP A 9 11.38 -13.89 14.47
CA ASP A 9 12.05 -13.50 13.22
C ASP A 9 12.04 -14.68 12.20
N ILE A 10 10.85 -15.19 11.83
CA ILE A 10 10.71 -16.21 10.77
C ILE A 10 11.12 -15.62 9.41
N VAL A 11 10.98 -14.31 9.25
CA VAL A 11 11.33 -13.57 8.04
C VAL A 11 12.40 -12.55 8.37
N ASP A 12 13.55 -12.68 7.71
CA ASP A 12 14.59 -11.66 7.72
C ASP A 12 14.09 -10.39 6.99
N ARG A 13 13.62 -9.43 7.80
CA ARG A 13 13.05 -8.17 7.31
C ARG A 13 14.06 -7.38 6.49
N ALA A 14 15.31 -7.30 6.92
CA ALA A 14 16.32 -6.50 6.24
C ALA A 14 16.59 -7.05 4.83
N LYS A 15 16.69 -8.38 4.71
CA LYS A 15 16.88 -9.06 3.42
C LYS A 15 15.66 -8.94 2.50
N MET A 16 14.45 -8.99 3.07
CA MET A 16 13.21 -8.77 2.33
C MET A 16 13.14 -7.33 1.79
N GLU A 17 13.37 -6.33 2.65
CA GLU A 17 13.33 -4.92 2.27
C GLU A 17 14.38 -4.56 1.23
N ASP A 18 15.61 -5.09 1.34
CA ASP A 18 16.65 -4.93 0.31
C ASP A 18 16.15 -5.44 -1.05
N THR A 19 15.53 -6.63 -1.06
CA THR A 19 15.00 -7.22 -2.29
C THR A 19 13.86 -6.38 -2.87
N LEU A 20 12.95 -5.89 -2.03
CA LEU A 20 11.82 -5.05 -2.45
C LEU A 20 12.31 -3.73 -3.08
N LYS A 21 13.27 -3.06 -2.44
CA LYS A 21 13.85 -1.80 -2.95
C LYS A 21 14.67 -2.03 -4.23
N ARG A 22 15.57 -3.02 -4.23
CA ARG A 22 16.44 -3.33 -5.38
C ARG A 22 15.67 -3.77 -6.63
N ARG A 23 14.50 -4.38 -6.45
CA ARG A 23 13.59 -4.77 -7.54
C ARG A 23 12.52 -3.73 -7.85
N PHE A 24 12.58 -2.59 -7.16
CA PHE A 24 11.64 -1.48 -7.29
C PHE A 24 10.17 -1.92 -7.15
N PHE A 25 9.87 -2.65 -6.08
CA PHE A 25 8.49 -2.88 -5.65
C PHE A 25 7.88 -1.59 -5.12
N TYR A 26 8.57 -0.95 -4.19
CA TYR A 26 8.31 0.41 -3.77
C TYR A 26 9.64 1.06 -3.35
N ASP A 27 9.68 2.39 -3.33
CA ASP A 27 10.77 3.15 -2.73
C ASP A 27 10.24 4.44 -2.09
N GLN A 28 11.08 5.13 -1.32
CA GLN A 28 10.71 6.38 -0.68
C GLN A 28 10.37 7.45 -1.72
N ALA A 29 9.20 8.09 -1.58
CA ALA A 29 8.81 9.13 -2.51
C ALA A 29 9.77 10.32 -2.40
N PHE A 30 10.09 10.92 -3.56
CA PHE A 30 11.03 12.05 -3.67
C PHE A 30 12.45 11.74 -3.17
N ALA A 31 12.92 10.48 -3.28
CA ALA A 31 14.23 10.04 -2.79
C ALA A 31 15.41 10.92 -3.24
N ILE A 32 15.42 11.41 -4.49
CA ILE A 32 16.48 12.29 -5.01
C ILE A 32 16.52 13.68 -4.33
N TYR A 33 15.48 14.04 -3.58
CA TYR A 33 15.36 15.27 -2.81
C TYR A 33 15.51 15.04 -1.29
N GLY A 34 15.95 13.85 -0.87
CA GLY A 34 16.09 13.47 0.55
C GLY A 34 14.90 12.70 1.12
N GLY A 35 13.83 12.54 0.33
CA GLY A 35 12.66 11.74 0.68
C GLY A 35 11.72 12.39 1.70
N VAL A 36 10.46 11.93 1.72
CA VAL A 36 9.47 12.35 2.71
C VAL A 36 9.00 11.14 3.51
N SER A 37 9.05 11.21 4.84
CA SER A 37 8.59 10.12 5.69
C SER A 37 7.07 9.92 5.55
N GLY A 38 6.64 8.66 5.45
CA GLY A 38 5.23 8.32 5.27
C GLY A 38 4.73 8.37 3.81
N LEU A 39 5.55 8.80 2.84
CA LEU A 39 5.21 8.79 1.41
C LEU A 39 6.11 7.81 0.64
N TYR A 40 5.49 7.00 -0.24
CA TYR A 40 6.16 5.96 -1.01
C TYR A 40 5.62 5.88 -2.44
N ASP A 41 6.54 5.64 -3.38
CA ASP A 41 6.22 5.42 -4.79
C ASP A 41 6.30 3.93 -5.11
N PHE A 42 5.26 3.39 -5.74
CA PHE A 42 5.24 2.00 -6.20
C PHE A 42 5.87 1.89 -7.58
N GLY A 43 6.89 1.04 -7.72
CA GLY A 43 7.50 0.76 -9.01
C GLY A 43 6.70 -0.26 -9.84
N PRO A 44 7.19 -0.66 -11.03
CA PRO A 44 6.39 -1.44 -11.99
C PRO A 44 5.83 -2.75 -11.42
N VAL A 45 6.65 -3.51 -10.68
CA VAL A 45 6.25 -4.80 -10.09
C VAL A 45 5.32 -4.60 -8.89
N GLY A 46 5.49 -3.53 -8.10
CA GLY A 46 4.59 -3.19 -7.00
C GLY A 46 3.23 -2.73 -7.49
N CYS A 47 3.18 -1.91 -8.53
CA CYS A 47 1.93 -1.50 -9.19
C CYS A 47 1.17 -2.70 -9.78
N ALA A 48 1.87 -3.61 -10.47
CA ALA A 48 1.25 -4.82 -11.00
C ALA A 48 0.65 -5.70 -9.88
N LEU A 49 1.40 -5.92 -8.80
CA LEU A 49 0.91 -6.67 -7.64
C LEU A 49 -0.29 -5.98 -6.97
N LYS A 50 -0.20 -4.66 -6.74
CA LYS A 50 -1.28 -3.86 -6.16
C LYS A 50 -2.56 -3.97 -6.99
N ASN A 51 -2.45 -3.85 -8.32
CA ASN A 51 -3.59 -3.97 -9.23
C ASN A 51 -4.22 -5.37 -9.19
N ASN A 52 -3.39 -6.43 -9.14
CA ASN A 52 -3.88 -7.80 -9.01
C ASN A 52 -4.63 -8.04 -7.69
N ILE A 53 -4.15 -7.45 -6.59
CA ILE A 53 -4.82 -7.53 -5.29
C ILE A 53 -6.18 -6.80 -5.34
N ILE A 54 -6.21 -5.57 -5.86
CA ILE A 54 -7.46 -4.80 -6.01
C ILE A 54 -8.45 -5.56 -6.88
N GLN A 55 -8.01 -6.14 -8.00
CA GLN A 55 -8.87 -6.90 -8.90
C GLN A 55 -9.45 -8.15 -8.23
N THR A 56 -8.61 -8.90 -7.51
CA THR A 56 -9.06 -10.07 -6.74
C THR A 56 -10.10 -9.65 -5.69
N TRP A 57 -9.88 -8.53 -5.00
CA TRP A 57 -10.82 -8.01 -4.00
C TRP A 57 -12.16 -7.62 -4.62
N ARG A 58 -12.15 -6.93 -5.77
CA ARG A 58 -13.37 -6.59 -6.52
C ARG A 58 -14.16 -7.84 -6.92
N GLN A 59 -13.47 -8.86 -7.45
CA GLN A 59 -14.10 -10.12 -7.83
C GLN A 59 -14.70 -10.84 -6.61
N HIS A 60 -13.97 -10.88 -5.51
CA HIS A 60 -14.39 -11.63 -4.33
C HIS A 60 -15.53 -10.98 -3.56
N PHE A 61 -15.60 -9.64 -3.49
CA PHE A 61 -16.62 -8.94 -2.71
C PHE A 61 -17.64 -8.22 -3.55
N ILE A 62 -17.20 -7.34 -4.47
CA ILE A 62 -18.14 -6.51 -5.23
C ILE A 62 -18.97 -7.37 -6.17
N GLN A 63 -18.32 -8.25 -6.91
CA GLN A 63 -19.00 -9.09 -7.89
C GLN A 63 -19.80 -10.22 -7.22
N GLU A 64 -19.22 -10.92 -6.24
CA GLU A 64 -19.89 -12.04 -5.57
C GLU A 64 -21.14 -11.59 -4.79
N GLU A 65 -21.03 -10.50 -4.03
CA GLU A 65 -22.13 -10.00 -3.18
C GLU A 65 -22.95 -8.88 -3.84
N GLN A 66 -22.71 -8.57 -5.12
CA GLN A 66 -23.38 -7.51 -5.88
C GLN A 66 -23.37 -6.14 -5.17
N ILE A 67 -22.22 -5.74 -4.64
CA ILE A 67 -22.05 -4.47 -3.94
C ILE A 67 -22.08 -3.31 -4.94
N LEU A 68 -22.70 -2.20 -4.56
CA LEU A 68 -22.70 -0.96 -5.35
C LEU A 68 -21.39 -0.17 -5.13
N GLU A 69 -20.40 -0.38 -5.99
CA GLU A 69 -19.14 0.40 -5.99
C GLU A 69 -19.42 1.85 -6.42
N ILE A 70 -18.96 2.82 -5.64
CA ILE A 70 -19.00 4.26 -5.95
C ILE A 70 -17.60 4.86 -5.79
N ASP A 71 -17.30 5.92 -6.54
CA ASP A 71 -16.04 6.66 -6.46
C ASP A 71 -16.29 8.14 -6.13
N CYS A 72 -15.66 8.65 -5.08
CA CYS A 72 -15.90 9.96 -4.49
C CYS A 72 -14.62 10.81 -4.49
N THR A 73 -14.76 12.13 -4.29
CA THR A 73 -13.60 13.04 -4.25
C THR A 73 -12.80 12.92 -2.97
N MET A 74 -11.47 13.09 -3.06
CA MET A 74 -10.58 13.16 -1.89
C MET A 74 -10.70 14.47 -1.09
N LEU A 75 -10.98 15.59 -1.77
CA LEU A 75 -11.21 16.87 -1.11
C LEU A 75 -12.60 16.89 -0.48
N THR A 76 -12.66 17.20 0.81
CA THR A 76 -13.89 17.17 1.61
C THR A 76 -14.07 18.49 2.35
N PRO A 77 -15.24 19.15 2.27
CA PRO A 77 -15.46 20.42 2.92
C PRO A 77 -15.55 20.26 4.44
N GLU A 78 -15.06 21.27 5.19
CA GLU A 78 -15.01 21.25 6.67
C GLU A 78 -16.36 20.88 7.33
N PRO A 79 -17.53 21.40 6.91
CA PRO A 79 -18.79 21.05 7.55
C PRO A 79 -19.15 19.56 7.52
N VAL A 80 -18.53 18.76 6.64
CA VAL A 80 -18.72 17.31 6.57
C VAL A 80 -17.82 16.57 7.58
N LEU A 81 -16.66 17.14 7.94
CA LEU A 81 -15.66 16.52 8.83
C LEU A 81 -15.63 17.11 10.24
N LYS A 82 -16.43 18.15 10.50
CA LYS A 82 -16.58 18.79 11.81
C LYS A 82 -17.50 17.99 12.72
#